data_AF-A0A7V5V4E6-F1
#
_entry.id   AF-A0A7V5V4E6-F1
#
_cell.length_a   1.000
_cell.length_b   1.000
_cell.length_c   1.000
_cell.angle_alpha   90.00
_cell.angle_beta   90.00
_cell.angle_gamma   90.00
#
_symmetry.space_group_name_H-M   'P 1'
#
loop_
_entity.id
_entity.type
_entity.pdbx_description
1 polymer ?
#
loop_
_entity_poly.entity_id
_entity_poly.type
_entity_poly.pdbx_seq_one_letter_code
_entity_poly.pdbx_strand_id
1 'polypeptide(L)'
;MAPILKIAHMANSPVDLFLAVCLGFFFGLVLESGGLANCRKIAGVFYLYDVTVVKVMFSAILTAMLLLYATSALGILDISILYLPDTFIISYILAGTVLGVGMVMGGY
;
A
#
# COMPACT_ATOMS: atom_id res chain seq x y z
N MET A 1 8.58 21.26 -11.81
CA MET A 1 9.21 22.21 -10.86
C MET A 1 8.23 22.29 -9.69
N ALA A 2 8.43 21.64 -8.55
CA ALA A 2 9.67 21.11 -8.00
C ALA A 2 9.94 19.61 -8.27
N PRO A 3 11.22 19.23 -8.29
CA PRO A 3 11.71 17.94 -8.74
C PRO A 3 12.51 17.31 -7.61
N ILE A 4 11.93 16.98 -6.45
CA ILE A 4 12.78 16.63 -5.29
C ILE A 4 13.59 15.33 -5.53
N LEU A 5 13.23 14.56 -6.55
CA LEU A 5 14.03 13.45 -7.09
C LEU A 5 14.05 13.50 -8.61
N LYS A 6 14.77 14.45 -9.23
CA LYS A 6 15.20 14.28 -10.62
C LYS A 6 16.28 13.19 -10.68
N ILE A 7 15.99 12.00 -10.15
CA ILE A 7 16.92 10.97 -9.65
C ILE A 7 17.41 11.34 -8.22
N ALA A 8 17.08 10.54 -7.20
CA ALA A 8 18.10 10.20 -6.20
C ALA A 8 19.26 9.61 -7.01
N HIS A 9 20.23 10.44 -7.40
CA HIS A 9 21.07 10.41 -8.62
C HIS A 9 21.55 9.05 -9.22
N MET A 10 21.48 7.92 -8.53
CA MET A 10 21.79 6.58 -9.05
C MET A 10 20.99 5.58 -8.21
N ALA A 11 20.14 4.72 -8.79
CA ALA A 11 19.56 3.56 -8.08
C ALA A 11 20.61 2.49 -7.69
N ASN A 12 21.85 2.91 -7.44
CA ASN A 12 23.03 2.16 -7.00
C ASN A 12 23.71 2.84 -5.79
N SER A 13 23.13 3.89 -5.19
CA SER A 13 23.71 4.53 -4.02
C SER A 13 23.32 3.76 -2.74
N PRO A 14 24.26 3.47 -1.80
CA PRO A 14 23.94 2.80 -0.55
C PRO A 14 22.89 3.52 0.30
N VAL A 15 22.75 4.84 0.11
CA VAL A 15 21.86 5.71 0.87
C VAL A 15 20.39 5.44 0.51
N ASP A 16 20.08 5.21 -0.77
CA ASP A 16 18.71 4.93 -1.20
C ASP A 16 18.21 3.58 -0.69
N LEU A 17 19.12 2.59 -0.66
CA LEU A 17 18.84 1.24 -0.16
C LEU A 17 18.61 1.27 1.36
N PHE A 18 19.42 2.04 2.08
CA PHE A 18 19.20 2.29 3.51
C PHE A 18 17.87 2.98 3.77
N LEU A 19 17.52 4.02 2.99
CA LEU A 19 16.25 4.73 3.13
C LEU A 19 15.05 3.82 2.85
N ALA A 20 15.15 2.95 1.84
CA ALA A 20 14.11 1.96 1.52
C ALA A 20 13.91 0.95 2.67
N VAL A 21 15.00 0.48 3.29
CA VAL A 21 14.92 -0.40 4.47
C VAL A 21 14.27 0.34 5.64
N CYS A 22 14.67 1.58 5.92
CA CYS A 22 14.05 2.38 6.98
C CYS A 22 12.56 2.60 6.74
N LEU A 23 12.16 3.01 5.53
CA LEU A 23 10.75 3.20 5.17
C LEU A 23 9.95 1.90 5.26
N GLY A 24 10.50 0.78 4.78
CA GLY A 24 9.90 -0.54 4.92
C GLY A 24 9.73 -0.98 6.37
N PHE A 25 10.72 -0.68 7.22
CA PHE A 25 10.66 -0.97 8.66
C PHE A 25 9.55 -0.16 9.35
N PHE A 26 9.49 1.16 9.13
CA PHE A 26 8.43 1.99 9.68
C PHE A 26 7.05 1.59 9.15
N PHE A 27 6.95 1.25 7.87
CA PHE A 27 5.71 0.73 7.29
C PHE A 27 5.24 -0.55 7.99
N GLY A 28 6.15 -1.51 8.22
CA GLY A 28 5.86 -2.74 8.95
C GLY A 28 5.38 -2.50 10.38
N LEU A 29 6.03 -1.60 11.12
CA LEU A 29 5.61 -1.22 12.48
C LEU A 29 4.20 -0.63 12.51
N VAL A 30 3.86 0.22 11.54
CA VAL A 30 2.52 0.79 11.43
C VAL A 30 1.49 -0.30 11.11
N LEU A 31 1.79 -1.26 10.22
CA LEU A 31 0.90 -2.38 9.91
C LEU A 31 0.65 -3.29 11.12
N GLU A 32 1.68 -3.54 11.93
CA GLU A 32 1.56 -4.30 13.17
C GLU A 32 0.66 -3.57 14.17
N SER A 33 0.86 -2.26 14.34
CA SER A 33 0.00 -1.42 15.21
C SER A 33 -1.46 -1.37 14.76
N GLY A 34 -1.70 -1.44 13.44
CA GLY A 34 -3.04 -1.53 12.85
C GLY A 34 -3.71 -2.89 13.03
N GLY A 35 -3.01 -3.89 13.58
CA GLY A 35 -3.52 -5.25 13.76
C GLY A 35 -3.61 -6.07 12.47
N LEU A 36 -3.05 -5.57 11.36
CA LEU A 36 -3.02 -6.26 10.07
C LEU A 36 -2.00 -7.40 10.04
N ALA A 37 -1.07 -7.46 11.01
CA ALA A 37 -0.17 -8.59 11.19
C ALA A 37 -0.88 -9.87 11.69
N ASN A 38 -2.12 -9.77 12.17
CA ASN A 38 -2.86 -10.92 12.69
C ASN A 38 -3.76 -11.54 11.60
N CYS A 39 -3.42 -12.76 11.17
CA CYS A 39 -4.17 -13.51 10.15
C CYS A 39 -5.65 -13.70 10.50
N ARG A 40 -6.00 -13.81 11.80
CA ARG A 40 -7.40 -13.96 12.23
C ARG A 40 -8.23 -12.70 12.00
N LYS A 41 -7.62 -11.51 12.09
CA LYS A 41 -8.29 -10.24 11.79
C LYS A 41 -8.54 -10.08 10.30
N ILE A 42 -7.59 -10.54 9.46
CA ILE A 42 -7.75 -10.55 8.01
C ILE A 42 -8.89 -11.49 7.60
N ALA A 43 -8.86 -12.73 8.09
CA ALA A 43 -9.93 -13.71 7.92
C ALA A 43 -11.30 -13.19 8.38
N GLY A 44 -11.34 -12.55 9.55
CA GLY A 44 -12.56 -12.03 10.16
C GLY A 44 -13.32 -11.02 9.30
N VAL A 45 -12.67 -10.39 8.32
CA VAL A 45 -13.33 -9.48 7.37
C VAL A 45 -14.28 -10.22 6.42
N PHE A 46 -13.90 -11.44 5.98
CA PHE A 46 -14.70 -12.25 5.06
C PHE A 46 -15.94 -12.83 5.74
N TYR A 47 -15.83 -13.10 7.04
CA TYR A 47 -16.94 -13.54 7.88
C TYR A 47 -17.72 -12.38 8.51
N LEU A 48 -17.39 -11.12 8.17
CA LEU A 48 -18.01 -9.91 8.71
C LEU A 48 -17.98 -9.80 10.24
N TYR A 49 -17.06 -10.52 10.90
CA TYR A 49 -16.89 -10.50 12.35
C TYR A 49 -16.05 -9.31 12.80
N ASP A 50 -15.04 -8.95 12.00
CA ASP A 50 -14.13 -7.84 12.29
C ASP A 50 -13.90 -6.97 11.04
N VAL A 51 -14.40 -5.74 11.08
CA VAL A 51 -14.28 -4.75 10.00
C VAL A 51 -13.06 -3.83 10.16
N THR A 52 -12.14 -4.16 11.09
CA THR A 52 -10.92 -3.37 11.34
C THR A 52 -10.12 -3.17 10.05
N VAL A 53 -9.96 -4.22 9.24
CA VAL A 53 -9.20 -4.15 7.97
C VAL A 53 -9.79 -3.11 7.02
N VAL A 54 -11.11 -3.14 6.82
CA VAL A 54 -11.79 -2.17 5.94
C VAL A 54 -11.61 -0.75 6.46
N LYS A 55 -11.77 -0.53 7.76
CA LYS A 55 -11.64 0.80 8.38
C LYS A 55 -10.21 1.35 8.23
N VAL A 56 -9.20 0.54 8.50
CA VAL A 56 -7.79 0.95 8.44
C VAL A 56 -7.33 1.18 7.01
N MET A 57 -7.65 0.26 6.08
CA MET A 57 -7.25 0.41 4.68
C MET A 57 -7.94 1.60 4.03
N PHE A 58 -9.24 1.79 4.26
CA PHE A 58 -9.99 2.90 3.67
C PHE A 58 -9.51 4.26 4.17
N SER A 59 -9.30 4.40 5.49
CA SER A 59 -8.77 5.65 6.04
C SER A 59 -7.35 5.93 5.54
N ALA A 60 -6.49 4.91 5.50
CA ALA A 60 -5.12 5.04 4.98
C ALA A 60 -5.10 5.49 3.51
N ILE A 61 -5.95 4.92 2.65
CA ILE A 61 -6.06 5.33 1.25
C ILE A 61 -6.49 6.79 1.16
N LEU A 62 -7.53 7.21 1.88
CA LEU A 62 -7.98 8.60 1.88
C LEU A 62 -6.90 9.57 2.37
N THR A 63 -6.21 9.21 3.46
CA THR A 63 -5.09 10.01 3.98
C THR A 63 -3.96 10.10 2.97
N ALA A 64 -3.60 9.00 2.30
CA ALA A 64 -2.56 8.98 1.28
C ALA A 64 -2.95 9.84 0.06
N MET A 65 -4.20 9.75 -0.41
CA MET A 65 -4.69 10.57 -1.52
C MET A 65 -4.64 12.07 -1.18
N LEU A 66 -5.08 12.45 0.02
CA LEU A 66 -5.00 13.84 0.49
C LEU A 66 -3.54 14.31 0.61
N LEU A 67 -2.66 13.48 1.17
CA LEU A 67 -1.25 13.80 1.33
C LEU A 67 -0.55 13.99 -0.02
N LEU A 68 -0.80 13.10 -0.99
CA LEU A 68 -0.25 13.22 -2.34
C LEU A 68 -0.70 14.52 -3.02
N TYR A 69 -2.00 14.85 -2.94
CA TYR A 69 -2.52 16.06 -3.53
C TYR A 69 -1.99 17.33 -2.83
N ALA A 70 -1.95 17.35 -1.50
CA ALA A 70 -1.39 18.47 -0.73
C ALA A 70 0.09 18.69 -1.06
N THR A 71 0.87 17.61 -1.16
CA THR A 71 2.29 17.66 -1.52
C THR A 71 2.49 18.15 -2.95
N SER A 72 1.58 17.80 -3.86
CA SER A 72 1.60 18.32 -5.22
C SER A 72 1.24 19.80 -5.30
N ALA A 73 0.26 20.26 -4.52
CA ALA A 73 -0.12 21.67 -4.45
C ALA A 73 1.00 22.57 -3.88
N LEU A 74 1.81 22.03 -2.95
CA LEU A 74 3.02 22.69 -2.44
C LEU A 74 4.18 22.68 -3.46
N GLY A 75 3.99 22.09 -4.64
CA GLY A 75 4.99 21.97 -5.69
C GLY A 75 6.08 20.94 -5.40
N ILE A 76 5.99 20.18 -4.29
CA ILE A 76 7.00 19.21 -3.83
C ILE A 76 6.99 17.95 -4.71
N LEU A 77 5.81 17.53 -5.18
CA LEU A 77 5.60 16.30 -5.97
C LEU A 77 4.90 16.59 -7.30
N ASP A 78 5.44 16.06 -8.40
CA ASP A 78 4.81 16.11 -9.72
C ASP A 78 4.03 14.82 -9.97
N ILE A 79 2.70 14.92 -10.03
CA ILE A 79 1.79 13.77 -10.22
C ILE A 79 1.89 13.22 -11.65
N SER A 80 2.38 14.02 -12.61
CA SER A 80 2.47 13.63 -14.03
C SER A 80 3.41 12.45 -14.28
N ILE A 81 4.31 12.19 -13.33
CA ILE A 81 5.30 11.10 -13.37
C ILE A 81 4.78 9.82 -12.68
N LEU A 82 3.59 9.88 -12.05
CA LEU A 82 3.01 8.74 -11.35
C LEU A 82 2.57 7.68 -12.36
N TYR A 83 3.09 6.46 -12.20
CA TYR A 83 2.65 5.33 -13.03
C TYR A 83 1.26 4.88 -12.62
N LEU A 84 0.31 4.93 -13.56
CA LEU A 84 -1.01 4.33 -13.40
C LEU A 84 -1.00 2.96 -14.09
N PRO A 85 -1.26 1.85 -13.35
CA PRO A 85 -1.35 0.54 -13.97
C PRO A 85 -2.61 0.41 -14.83
N ASP A 86 -2.51 -0.34 -15.92
CA ASP A 86 -3.64 -0.68 -16.78
C ASP A 86 -4.64 -1.61 -16.07
N THR A 87 -5.93 -1.41 -16.35
CA THR A 87 -7.02 -2.16 -15.72
C THR A 87 -7.27 -3.49 -16.43
N PHE A 88 -6.76 -4.58 -15.87
CA PHE A 88 -6.98 -5.94 -16.38
C PHE A 88 -8.09 -6.69 -15.61
N ILE A 89 -9.34 -6.46 -16.02
CA ILE A 89 -10.53 -6.98 -15.32
C ILE A 89 -10.53 -8.51 -15.19
N ILE A 90 -10.21 -9.22 -16.28
CA ILE A 90 -10.19 -10.69 -16.32
C ILE A 90 -9.15 -11.22 -15.32
N SER A 91 -7.95 -10.64 -15.31
CA SER A 91 -6.87 -11.02 -14.42
C SER A 91 -7.23 -10.78 -12.96
N TYR A 92 -7.91 -9.67 -12.64
CA TYR A 92 -8.34 -9.39 -11.26
C TYR A 92 -9.38 -10.38 -10.75
N ILE A 93 -10.35 -10.78 -11.58
CA ILE A 93 -11.34 -11.80 -11.21
C ILE A 93 -10.65 -13.15 -10.99
N LEU A 94 -9.73 -13.54 -11.87
CA LEU A 94 -8.97 -14.79 -11.76
C LEU A 94 -8.10 -14.81 -10.50
N ALA A 95 -7.31 -13.76 -10.27
CA ALA A 95 -6.46 -13.64 -9.09
C ALA A 95 -7.28 -13.61 -7.79
N GLY A 96 -8.39 -12.85 -7.77
CA GLY A 96 -9.28 -12.78 -6.62
C GLY A 96 -9.94 -14.12 -6.29
N THR A 97 -10.34 -14.88 -7.31
CA THR A 97 -10.93 -16.22 -7.14
C THR A 97 -9.91 -17.22 -6.60
N VAL A 98 -8.70 -17.26 -7.19
CA VAL A 98 -7.62 -18.14 -6.73
C VAL A 98 -7.22 -17.82 -5.30
N LEU A 99 -7.07 -16.53 -4.97
CA LEU A 99 -6.73 -16.10 -3.61
C LEU A 99 -7.85 -16.45 -2.62
N GLY A 100 -9.11 -16.19 -2.98
CA GLY A 100 -10.26 -16.52 -2.13
C GLY A 100 -10.38 -18.01 -1.84
N VAL A 101 -10.22 -18.87 -2.85
CA VAL A 101 -10.18 -20.33 -2.67
C VAL A 101 -9.02 -20.73 -1.75
N GLY A 102 -7.84 -20.13 -1.94
CA GLY A 102 -6.68 -20.36 -1.08
C GLY A 102 -6.92 -20.02 0.39
N MET A 103 -7.63 -18.93 0.68
CA MET A 103 -7.99 -18.53 2.04
C MET A 103 -8.92 -19.55 2.72
N VAL A 104 -10.01 -19.93 2.03
CA VAL A 104 -10.95 -20.94 2.53
C VAL A 104 -10.25 -22.27 2.83
N MET A 105 -9.36 -22.72 1.92
CA MET A 105 -8.60 -23.96 2.11
C MET A 105 -7.54 -23.85 3.21
N GLY A 106 -6.98 -22.65 3.44
CA GLY A 106 -5.98 -22.38 4.46
C GLY A 106 -6.52 -22.38 5.90
N GLY A 107 -7.84 -22.46 6.09
CA GLY A 107 -8.47 -22.42 7.42
C GLY A 107 -8.43 -21.04 8.08
N TYR A 108 -8.27 -19.99 7.27
CA TYR A 108 -8.30 -18.58 7.66
C TYR A 108 -9.29 -17.83 6.77
#